data_AF-A0A2H6B297-F1
#
_entry.id   AF-A0A2H6B297-F1
#
_cell.length_a   1.000
_cell.length_b   1.000
_cell.length_c   1.000
_cell.angle_alpha   90.00
_cell.angle_beta   90.00
_cell.angle_gamma   90.00
#
_symmetry.space_group_name_H-M   'P 1'
#
loop_
_entity.id
_entity.type
_entity.pdbx_description
1 polymer ?
#
loop_
_entity_poly.entity_id
_entity_poly.type
_entity_poly.pdbx_seq_one_letter_code
_entity_poly.pdbx_strand_id
1 'polypeptide(L)'
;MSPALKVVYLGPAERTQPAILARLARELGFPSWFGHNRDALFDLLTGWVAGPLRVVWRTTPAVRAALGDDYAALRQTLLDAAAMRDDLAVVLLEDDGQPDPSRPLRVAVGGLGATGAFVARHLQHGIPGLALVAVASVAPRAVAARRLAASVPPPSLVSLERLAELADVVVACVPCRWFPTVAAPAVELGRLLVAASAVPLAAEPGLVRRAGATGARILVAGDAVPGLELLRAAAATGVDRVRLSLHRPPRARDPRPDAGEATAEPAAEPEARLLFAGDGDGGLRGPPEVAEAAASLRLLGIAASRIHLELWADPGGDDERKELSVEARGCRFTLTLVGGRTPWSRPCARQALLALLHRIATPLAVGS
;
A
#
# COMPACT_ATOMS: atom_id res chain seq x y z
N MET A 1 -8.56 0.53 30.53
CA MET A 1 -8.16 0.71 29.13
C MET A 1 -9.43 0.73 28.30
N SER A 2 -9.71 1.79 27.55
CA SER A 2 -10.88 1.80 26.67
C SER A 2 -10.71 0.74 25.56
N PRO A 3 -11.75 -0.02 25.22
CA PRO A 3 -11.67 -1.03 24.16
C PRO A 3 -11.27 -0.37 22.83
N ALA A 4 -10.46 -1.09 22.04
CA ALA A 4 -10.03 -0.62 20.72
C ALA A 4 -11.24 -0.55 19.77
N LEU A 5 -11.31 0.51 18.95
CA LEU A 5 -12.34 0.67 17.93
C LEU A 5 -12.31 -0.51 16.94
N LYS A 6 -13.42 -1.24 16.87
CA LYS A 6 -13.62 -2.28 15.86
C LYS A 6 -14.20 -1.64 14.61
N VAL A 7 -13.62 -1.92 13.44
CA VAL A 7 -14.12 -1.40 12.15
C VAL A 7 -14.40 -2.55 11.20
N VAL A 8 -15.59 -2.57 10.62
CA VAL A 8 -15.99 -3.52 9.58
C VAL A 8 -16.20 -2.77 8.27
N TYR A 9 -15.55 -3.24 7.22
CA TYR A 9 -15.71 -2.71 5.86
C TYR A 9 -16.59 -3.65 5.04
N LEU A 10 -17.70 -3.11 4.54
CA LEU A 10 -18.57 -3.71 3.54
C LEU A 10 -18.29 -3.01 2.22
N GLY A 11 -17.81 -3.76 1.24
CA GLY A 11 -17.31 -3.24 -0.02
C GLY A 11 -18.06 -3.75 -1.24
N PRO A 12 -17.51 -3.51 -2.44
CA PRO A 12 -18.14 -3.95 -3.69
C PRO A 12 -18.21 -5.47 -3.90
N ALA A 13 -17.54 -6.24 -3.04
CA ALA A 13 -17.57 -7.71 -3.06
C ALA A 13 -18.89 -8.27 -2.49
N GLU A 14 -19.46 -7.61 -1.49
CA GLU A 14 -20.68 -8.06 -0.81
C GLU A 14 -21.94 -7.56 -1.55
N ARG A 15 -22.40 -8.35 -2.53
CA ARG A 15 -23.50 -7.97 -3.45
C ARG A 15 -24.88 -8.57 -3.13
N THR A 16 -24.98 -9.37 -2.08
CA THR A 16 -26.23 -10.00 -1.64
C THR A 16 -26.40 -9.86 -0.14
N GLN A 17 -27.64 -9.87 0.35
CA GLN A 17 -27.90 -9.85 1.79
C GLN A 17 -27.15 -10.99 2.53
N PRO A 18 -27.20 -12.27 2.10
CA PRO A 18 -26.44 -13.33 2.75
C PRO A 18 -24.93 -13.06 2.81
N ALA A 19 -24.34 -12.47 1.77
CA ALA A 19 -22.91 -12.14 1.76
C ALA A 19 -22.58 -11.04 2.78
N ILE A 20 -23.41 -10.00 2.87
CA ILE A 20 -23.27 -8.92 3.85
C ILE A 20 -23.39 -9.47 5.29
N LEU A 21 -24.43 -10.27 5.54
CA LEU A 21 -24.66 -10.86 6.87
C LEU A 21 -23.53 -11.81 7.26
N ALA A 22 -23.03 -12.64 6.34
CA ALA A 22 -21.89 -13.52 6.59
C ALA A 22 -20.60 -12.73 6.85
N ARG A 23 -20.39 -11.61 6.16
CA ARG A 23 -19.25 -10.71 6.41
C ARG A 23 -19.34 -10.10 7.80
N LEU A 24 -20.48 -9.54 8.16
CA LEU A 24 -20.72 -8.99 9.50
C LEU A 24 -20.53 -10.05 10.59
N ALA A 25 -21.11 -11.24 10.41
CA ALA A 25 -21.00 -12.33 11.37
C ALA A 25 -19.55 -12.73 11.64
N ARG A 26 -18.75 -12.90 10.58
CA ARG A 26 -17.34 -13.27 10.68
C ARG A 26 -16.50 -12.19 11.35
N GLU A 27 -16.64 -10.93 10.90
CA GLU A 27 -15.81 -9.84 11.43
C GLU A 27 -16.22 -9.47 12.86
N LEU A 28 -17.50 -9.54 13.17
CA LEU A 28 -18.03 -9.16 14.48
C LEU A 28 -17.97 -10.29 15.51
N GLY A 29 -17.78 -11.54 15.07
CA GLY A 29 -17.75 -12.71 15.96
C GLY A 29 -19.15 -13.07 16.45
N PHE A 30 -20.12 -13.09 15.54
CA PHE A 30 -21.48 -13.49 15.84
C PHE A 30 -21.54 -14.98 16.23
N PRO A 31 -22.48 -15.36 17.10
CA PRO A 31 -22.63 -16.74 17.55
C PRO A 31 -23.08 -17.66 16.42
N SER A 32 -22.84 -18.97 16.57
CA SER A 32 -23.21 -19.99 15.58
C SER A 32 -24.72 -20.10 15.33
N TRP A 33 -25.55 -19.65 16.27
CA TRP A 33 -27.01 -19.59 16.13
C TRP A 33 -27.51 -18.31 15.46
N PHE A 34 -26.63 -17.45 14.93
CA PHE A 34 -27.04 -16.26 14.19
C PHE A 34 -27.99 -16.64 13.05
N GLY A 35 -29.24 -16.17 13.13
CA GLY A 35 -30.32 -16.55 12.22
C GLY A 35 -30.20 -16.01 10.79
N HIS A 36 -29.08 -15.35 10.43
CA HIS A 36 -28.79 -14.81 9.10
C HIS A 36 -29.94 -13.99 8.49
N ASN A 37 -30.62 -13.20 9.32
CA ASN A 37 -31.68 -12.29 8.93
C ASN A 37 -31.49 -10.91 9.60
N ARG A 38 -32.29 -9.92 9.19
CA ARG A 38 -32.16 -8.52 9.62
C ARG A 38 -32.51 -8.29 11.09
N ASP A 39 -33.52 -8.98 11.59
CA ASP A 39 -33.94 -8.85 13.00
C ASP A 39 -32.84 -9.38 13.93
N ALA A 40 -32.30 -10.57 13.61
CA ALA A 40 -31.15 -11.12 14.31
C ALA A 40 -29.89 -10.24 14.19
N LEU A 41 -29.69 -9.55 13.05
CA LEU A 41 -28.60 -8.58 12.90
C LEU A 41 -28.78 -7.40 13.87
N PHE A 42 -29.99 -6.83 13.94
CA PHE A 42 -30.30 -5.73 14.85
C PHE A 42 -30.04 -6.12 16.32
N ASP A 43 -30.55 -7.28 16.74
CA ASP A 43 -30.40 -7.77 18.11
C ASP A 43 -28.93 -7.97 18.49
N LEU A 44 -28.13 -8.55 17.58
CA LEU A 44 -26.71 -8.76 17.84
C LEU A 44 -25.90 -7.46 17.86
N LEU A 45 -26.21 -6.50 16.99
CA LEU A 45 -25.51 -5.20 16.98
C LEU A 45 -25.82 -4.36 18.22
N THR A 46 -27.04 -4.44 18.74
CA THR A 46 -27.49 -3.65 19.89
C THR A 46 -27.20 -4.33 21.24
N GLY A 47 -27.29 -5.67 21.31
CA GLY A 47 -27.21 -6.41 22.58
C GLY A 47 -26.00 -7.34 22.74
N TRP A 48 -25.31 -7.75 21.67
CA TRP A 48 -24.23 -8.75 21.76
C TRP A 48 -22.83 -8.17 21.56
N VAL A 49 -22.64 -7.34 20.53
CA VAL A 49 -21.30 -6.84 20.18
C VAL A 49 -20.89 -5.73 21.14
N ALA A 50 -19.73 -5.88 21.79
CA ALA A 50 -19.12 -4.80 22.56
C ALA A 50 -18.59 -3.70 21.63
N GLY A 51 -18.81 -2.44 22.00
CA GLY A 51 -18.26 -1.29 21.29
C GLY A 51 -16.91 -0.82 21.88
N PRO A 52 -16.29 0.21 21.29
CA PRO A 52 -16.81 0.99 20.17
C PRO A 52 -16.70 0.24 18.82
N LEU A 53 -17.75 0.36 18.00
CA LEU A 53 -17.90 -0.30 16.71
C LEU A 53 -18.17 0.71 15.60
N ARG A 54 -17.61 0.45 14.41
CA ARG A 54 -17.88 1.22 13.21
C ARG A 54 -18.09 0.31 12.01
N VAL A 55 -19.19 0.51 11.30
CA VAL A 55 -19.50 -0.19 10.04
C VAL A 55 -19.38 0.82 8.91
N VAL A 56 -18.45 0.58 7.99
CA VAL A 56 -18.25 1.40 6.80
C VAL A 56 -18.77 0.61 5.60
N TRP A 57 -19.77 1.14 4.92
CA TRP A 57 -20.39 0.48 3.79
C TRP A 57 -20.27 1.33 2.53
N ARG A 58 -19.41 0.89 1.60
CA ARG A 58 -19.32 1.47 0.27
C ARG A 58 -20.24 0.76 -0.70
N THR A 59 -21.11 1.53 -1.35
CA THR A 59 -22.02 1.02 -2.37
C THR A 59 -21.87 1.76 -3.70
N THR A 60 -21.71 0.97 -4.76
CA THR A 60 -21.73 1.44 -6.15
C THR A 60 -23.12 1.20 -6.75
N PRO A 61 -23.48 1.81 -7.89
CA PRO A 61 -24.75 1.52 -8.55
C PRO A 61 -24.95 0.02 -8.85
N ALA A 62 -23.87 -0.68 -9.21
CA ALA A 62 -23.90 -2.13 -9.46
C ALA A 62 -24.22 -2.92 -8.18
N VAL A 63 -23.70 -2.51 -7.03
CA VAL A 63 -24.00 -3.17 -5.73
C VAL A 63 -25.45 -2.88 -5.33
N ARG A 64 -25.91 -1.64 -5.46
CA ARG A 64 -27.32 -1.27 -5.16
C ARG A 64 -28.29 -2.04 -6.05
N ALA A 65 -28.00 -2.13 -7.35
CA ALA A 65 -28.80 -2.90 -8.30
C ALA A 65 -28.81 -4.41 -7.97
N ALA A 66 -27.68 -4.97 -7.54
CA ALA A 66 -27.60 -6.38 -7.17
C ALA A 66 -28.37 -6.71 -5.87
N LEU A 67 -28.42 -5.77 -4.92
CA LEU A 67 -29.15 -5.93 -3.66
C LEU A 67 -30.66 -5.67 -3.81
N GLY A 68 -31.08 -4.79 -4.74
CA GLY A 68 -32.48 -4.44 -4.89
C GLY A 68 -33.08 -3.89 -3.58
N ASP A 69 -34.25 -4.40 -3.20
CA ASP A 69 -34.96 -3.98 -1.99
C ASP A 69 -34.20 -4.27 -0.69
N ASP A 70 -33.32 -5.29 -0.69
CA ASP A 70 -32.48 -5.62 0.46
C ASP A 70 -31.53 -4.48 0.83
N TYR A 71 -31.15 -3.63 -0.12
CA TYR A 71 -30.25 -2.49 0.15
C TYR A 71 -30.88 -1.51 1.14
N ALA A 72 -32.09 -1.03 0.85
CA ALA A 72 -32.78 -0.06 1.69
C ALA A 72 -33.09 -0.67 3.07
N ALA A 73 -33.53 -1.93 3.07
CA ALA A 73 -33.81 -2.72 4.25
C ALA A 73 -32.58 -2.87 5.18
N LEU A 74 -31.45 -3.33 4.66
CA LEU A 74 -30.21 -3.49 5.43
C LEU A 74 -29.65 -2.15 5.91
N ARG A 75 -29.70 -1.13 5.04
CA ARG A 75 -29.28 0.24 5.39
C ARG A 75 -30.07 0.75 6.59
N GLN A 76 -31.39 0.56 6.58
CA GLN A 76 -32.25 0.96 7.69
C GLN A 76 -31.91 0.19 8.96
N THR A 77 -31.78 -1.13 8.91
CA THR A 77 -31.39 -1.96 10.07
C THR A 77 -30.08 -1.50 10.72
N LEU A 78 -29.06 -1.18 9.92
CA LEU A 78 -27.77 -0.68 10.43
C LEU A 78 -27.92 0.69 11.10
N LEU A 79 -28.67 1.61 10.47
CA LEU A 79 -28.89 2.95 11.01
C LEU A 79 -29.73 2.93 12.29
N ASP A 80 -30.77 2.08 12.36
CA ASP A 80 -31.59 1.91 13.56
C ASP A 80 -30.75 1.35 14.71
N ALA A 81 -29.90 0.35 14.44
CA ALA A 81 -28.99 -0.19 15.45
C ALA A 81 -27.99 0.88 15.96
N ALA A 82 -27.49 1.74 15.06
CA ALA A 82 -26.62 2.86 15.43
C ALA A 82 -27.35 3.93 16.25
N ALA A 83 -28.65 4.14 16.03
CA ALA A 83 -29.46 5.07 16.82
C ALA A 83 -29.70 4.59 18.26
N MET A 84 -29.58 3.28 18.53
CA MET A 84 -29.77 2.70 19.86
C MET A 84 -28.55 2.83 20.78
N ARG A 85 -27.38 3.21 20.26
CA ARG A 85 -26.15 3.30 21.04
C ARG A 85 -25.12 4.27 20.45
N ASP A 86 -24.54 5.11 21.31
CA ASP A 86 -23.60 6.17 20.88
C ASP A 86 -22.24 5.65 20.39
N ASP A 87 -21.89 4.40 20.71
CA ASP A 87 -20.62 3.77 20.38
C ASP A 87 -20.69 2.86 19.14
N LEU A 88 -21.80 2.89 18.38
CA LEU A 88 -21.93 2.29 17.05
C LEU A 88 -22.07 3.39 15.97
N ALA A 89 -21.07 3.52 15.11
CA ALA A 89 -21.12 4.44 13.97
C ALA A 89 -21.33 3.69 12.65
N VAL A 90 -22.28 4.12 11.82
CA VAL A 90 -22.48 3.63 10.46
C VAL A 90 -22.10 4.71 9.46
N VAL A 91 -21.23 4.37 8.51
CA VAL A 91 -20.74 5.30 7.49
C VAL A 91 -21.09 4.74 6.13
N LEU A 92 -21.95 5.46 5.41
CA LEU A 92 -22.36 5.10 4.06
C LEU A 92 -21.51 5.89 3.06
N LEU A 93 -20.80 5.17 2.19
CA LEU A 93 -20.00 5.73 1.11
C LEU A 93 -20.71 5.40 -0.20
N GLU A 94 -21.55 6.31 -0.66
CA GLU A 94 -22.30 6.14 -1.90
C GLU A 94 -21.46 6.68 -3.06
N ASP A 95 -21.17 5.83 -4.05
CA ASP A 95 -20.66 6.29 -5.32
C ASP A 95 -21.84 6.52 -6.27
N ASP A 96 -21.90 7.72 -6.85
CA ASP A 96 -22.99 8.16 -7.72
C ASP A 96 -22.93 7.52 -9.13
N GLY A 97 -21.81 6.87 -9.47
CA GLY A 97 -21.62 6.25 -10.77
C GLY A 97 -20.20 6.30 -11.27
N GLN A 98 -20.07 6.25 -12.60
CA GLN A 98 -18.79 6.31 -13.30
C GLN A 98 -18.03 7.57 -12.86
N PRO A 99 -16.74 7.48 -12.52
CA PRO A 99 -15.98 8.64 -12.09
C PRO A 99 -16.11 9.72 -13.17
N ASP A 100 -16.61 10.88 -12.78
CA ASP A 100 -16.62 12.05 -13.65
C ASP A 100 -15.16 12.30 -14.08
N PRO A 101 -14.82 12.09 -15.37
CA PRO A 101 -13.43 12.21 -15.82
C PRO A 101 -12.91 13.64 -15.69
N SER A 102 -13.80 14.62 -15.49
CA SER A 102 -13.43 16.01 -15.22
C SER A 102 -13.09 16.28 -13.74
N ARG A 103 -13.49 15.39 -12.82
CA ARG A 103 -13.20 15.55 -11.39
C ARG A 103 -11.84 14.92 -11.06
N PRO A 104 -10.96 15.64 -10.34
CA PRO A 104 -9.69 15.06 -9.92
C PRO A 104 -9.91 13.90 -8.95
N LEU A 105 -9.14 12.83 -9.12
CA LEU A 105 -9.13 11.70 -8.20
C LEU A 105 -8.65 12.16 -6.83
N ARG A 106 -9.41 11.80 -5.79
CA ARG A 106 -9.05 12.13 -4.41
C ARG A 106 -7.95 11.18 -3.95
N VAL A 107 -6.85 11.76 -3.48
CA VAL A 107 -5.68 11.03 -3.01
C VAL A 107 -5.53 11.20 -1.51
N ALA A 108 -5.31 10.10 -0.79
CA ALA A 108 -4.92 10.10 0.61
C ALA A 108 -3.52 9.52 0.79
N VAL A 109 -2.71 10.10 1.67
CA VAL A 109 -1.34 9.62 1.95
C VAL A 109 -1.24 9.12 3.39
N GLY A 110 -0.97 7.82 3.54
CA GLY A 110 -0.67 7.20 4.83
C GLY A 110 0.82 7.26 5.14
N GLY A 111 1.18 7.81 6.29
CA GLY A 111 2.56 8.00 6.72
C GLY A 111 3.14 9.31 6.22
N LEU A 112 3.60 10.15 7.14
CA LEU A 112 4.27 11.42 6.84
C LEU A 112 5.77 11.36 7.14
N GLY A 113 6.42 10.22 6.86
CA GLY A 113 7.89 10.12 6.84
C GLY A 113 8.50 10.90 5.67
N ALA A 114 9.79 10.72 5.39
CA ALA A 114 10.46 11.45 4.31
C ALA A 114 9.76 11.29 2.95
N THR A 115 9.45 10.05 2.55
CA THR A 115 8.72 9.76 1.29
C THR A 115 7.28 10.27 1.30
N GLY A 116 6.53 10.02 2.37
CA GLY A 116 5.13 10.42 2.43
C GLY A 116 4.94 11.94 2.49
N ALA A 117 5.77 12.65 3.24
CA ALA A 117 5.76 14.12 3.26
C ALA A 117 6.18 14.70 1.90
N PHE A 118 7.15 14.09 1.23
CA PHE A 118 7.55 14.47 -0.13
C PHE A 118 6.37 14.35 -1.11
N VAL A 119 5.66 13.21 -1.12
CA VAL A 119 4.49 13.00 -2.00
C VAL A 119 3.35 13.95 -1.64
N ALA A 120 3.01 14.09 -0.36
CA ALA A 120 1.94 14.98 0.09
C ALA A 120 2.19 16.42 -0.36
N ARG A 121 3.42 16.93 -0.23
CA ARG A 121 3.79 18.28 -0.70
C ARG A 121 3.66 18.44 -2.20
N HIS A 122 4.06 17.45 -2.99
CA HIS A 122 3.90 17.51 -4.46
C HIS A 122 2.41 17.52 -4.85
N LEU A 123 1.58 16.71 -4.19
CA LEU A 123 0.14 16.76 -4.42
C LEU A 123 -0.48 18.12 -3.98
N GLN A 124 0.03 18.75 -2.91
CA GLN A 124 -0.40 20.10 -2.50
C GLN A 124 0.00 21.19 -3.50
N HIS A 125 1.17 21.06 -4.15
CA HIS A 125 1.57 21.97 -5.23
C HIS A 125 0.81 21.74 -6.54
N GLY A 126 0.13 20.60 -6.66
CA GLY A 126 -0.72 20.24 -7.78
C GLY A 126 -0.11 19.17 -8.67
N ILE A 127 -0.86 18.09 -8.88
CA ILE A 127 -0.66 17.13 -9.96
C ILE A 127 -1.97 17.12 -10.74
N PRO A 128 -1.98 17.43 -12.05
CA PRO A 128 -3.21 17.46 -12.84
C PRO A 128 -4.01 16.17 -12.69
N GLY A 129 -5.32 16.30 -12.46
CA GLY A 129 -6.23 15.16 -12.26
C GLY A 129 -6.15 14.48 -10.89
N LEU A 130 -5.31 14.94 -9.95
CA LEU A 130 -5.24 14.43 -8.58
C LEU A 130 -5.43 15.56 -7.55
N ALA A 131 -6.09 15.25 -6.44
CA ALA A 131 -6.25 16.18 -5.32
C ALA A 131 -5.94 15.50 -3.98
N LEU A 132 -5.02 16.05 -3.19
CA LEU A 132 -4.76 15.55 -1.83
C LEU A 132 -5.92 15.95 -0.90
N VAL A 133 -6.67 14.97 -0.42
CA VAL A 133 -7.83 15.20 0.47
C VAL A 133 -7.57 14.82 1.91
N ALA A 134 -6.66 13.87 2.15
CA ALA A 134 -6.41 13.36 3.48
C ALA A 134 -4.97 12.87 3.67
N VAL A 135 -4.50 12.95 4.90
CA VAL A 135 -3.22 12.38 5.32
C VAL A 135 -3.39 11.69 6.67
N ALA A 136 -2.53 10.72 6.96
CA ALA A 136 -2.44 10.11 8.28
C ALA A 136 -0.99 9.91 8.70
N SER A 137 -0.75 9.94 10.00
CA SER A 137 0.57 9.70 10.58
C SER A 137 0.39 9.09 11.96
N VAL A 138 1.31 8.20 12.33
CA VAL A 138 1.41 7.66 13.69
C VAL A 138 2.17 8.60 14.63
N ALA A 139 2.80 9.65 14.09
CA ALA A 139 3.40 10.71 14.89
C ALA A 139 2.32 11.63 15.48
N PRO A 140 2.60 12.34 16.60
CA PRO A 140 1.68 13.30 17.17
C PRO A 140 1.16 14.31 16.13
N ARG A 141 -0.12 14.72 16.26
CA ARG A 141 -0.82 15.56 15.28
C ARG A 141 -0.06 16.84 14.91
N ALA A 142 0.53 17.52 15.90
CA ALA A 142 1.32 18.73 15.68
C ALA A 142 2.58 18.48 14.83
N VAL A 143 3.26 17.34 15.03
CA VAL A 143 4.45 16.95 14.25
C VAL A 143 4.05 16.61 12.82
N ALA A 144 2.94 15.88 12.65
CA ALA A 144 2.38 15.56 11.35
C ALA A 144 2.04 16.83 10.56
N ALA A 145 1.35 17.79 11.18
CA ALA A 145 0.97 19.06 10.55
C ALA A 145 2.17 19.88 10.06
N ARG A 146 3.25 19.95 10.86
CA ARG A 146 4.49 20.67 10.48
C ARG A 146 5.20 20.08 9.25
N ARG A 147 4.90 18.83 8.87
CA ARG A 147 5.51 18.18 7.70
C ARG A 147 4.78 18.54 6.40
N LEU A 148 3.60 19.12 6.46
CA LEU A 148 2.83 19.57 5.30
C LEU A 148 3.17 21.02 4.94
N ALA A 149 2.96 21.39 3.69
CA ALA A 149 2.92 22.79 3.30
C ALA A 149 1.58 23.40 3.74
N ALA A 150 1.54 24.73 3.90
CA ALA A 150 0.26 25.42 4.02
C ALA A 150 -0.50 25.31 2.70
N SER A 151 -1.75 24.86 2.73
CA SER A 151 -2.62 24.75 1.56
C SER A 151 -4.06 25.12 1.91
N VAL A 152 -4.82 25.59 0.92
CA VAL A 152 -6.23 25.96 1.07
C VAL A 152 -7.05 25.26 -0.03
N PRO A 153 -8.00 24.36 0.33
CA PRO A 153 -8.22 23.83 1.67
C PRO A 153 -7.04 22.93 2.12
N PRO A 154 -6.81 22.79 3.44
CA PRO A 154 -5.83 21.83 3.95
C PRO A 154 -6.35 20.39 3.84
N PRO A 155 -5.48 19.41 3.61
CA PRO A 155 -5.89 18.00 3.66
C PRO A 155 -6.31 17.62 5.09
N SER A 156 -7.33 16.76 5.19
CA SER A 156 -7.80 16.25 6.47
C SER A 156 -6.77 15.33 7.12
N LEU A 157 -6.34 15.64 8.34
CA LEU A 157 -5.47 14.75 9.12
C LEU A 157 -6.32 13.76 9.93
N VAL A 158 -6.32 12.49 9.50
CA VAL A 158 -7.16 11.39 10.02
C VAL A 158 -6.32 10.21 10.52
N SER A 159 -6.97 9.18 11.08
CA SER A 159 -6.31 7.91 11.40
C SER A 159 -6.03 7.09 10.13
N LEU A 160 -5.11 6.11 10.21
CA LEU A 160 -4.67 5.32 9.06
C LEU A 160 -5.82 4.56 8.39
N GLU A 161 -6.73 4.02 9.20
CA GLU A 161 -7.87 3.21 8.79
C GLU A 161 -8.87 4.03 7.96
N ARG A 162 -8.96 5.33 8.24
CA ARG A 162 -9.94 6.25 7.63
C ARG A 162 -9.56 6.78 6.26
N LEU A 163 -8.30 6.58 5.82
CA LEU A 163 -7.83 7.12 4.54
C LEU A 163 -8.68 6.67 3.35
N ALA A 164 -9.06 5.39 3.34
CA ALA A 164 -9.82 4.77 2.25
C ALA A 164 -11.29 5.21 2.17
N GLU A 165 -11.81 5.85 3.22
CA GLU A 165 -13.15 6.43 3.25
C GLU A 165 -13.21 7.76 2.49
N LEU A 166 -12.11 8.50 2.51
CA LEU A 166 -12.04 9.87 2.01
C LEU A 166 -11.51 9.96 0.58
N ALA A 167 -10.79 8.94 0.13
CA ALA A 167 -10.03 8.96 -1.12
C ALA A 167 -10.33 7.80 -2.06
N ASP A 168 -10.12 8.07 -3.35
CA ASP A 168 -10.20 7.09 -4.44
C ASP A 168 -8.86 6.34 -4.58
N VAL A 169 -7.76 7.04 -4.31
CA VAL A 169 -6.38 6.53 -4.32
C VAL A 169 -5.76 6.67 -2.92
N VAL A 170 -5.23 5.57 -2.38
CA VAL A 170 -4.56 5.54 -1.07
C VAL A 170 -3.09 5.21 -1.27
N VAL A 171 -2.20 6.14 -0.94
CA VAL A 171 -0.75 5.97 -1.02
C VAL A 171 -0.20 5.54 0.34
N ALA A 172 0.28 4.31 0.45
CA ALA A 172 0.84 3.74 1.66
C ALA A 172 2.35 4.00 1.74
N CYS A 173 2.73 5.06 2.46
CA CYS A 173 4.10 5.43 2.83
C CYS A 173 4.37 5.14 4.32
N VAL A 174 3.90 3.98 4.81
CA VAL A 174 4.02 3.55 6.20
C VAL A 174 5.02 2.41 6.36
N PRO A 175 5.66 2.27 7.54
CA PRO A 175 6.44 1.08 7.86
C PRO A 175 5.60 -0.21 7.76
N CYS A 176 6.24 -1.36 7.49
CA CYS A 176 5.55 -2.65 7.26
C CYS A 176 4.51 -2.98 8.34
N ARG A 177 4.82 -2.75 9.62
CA ARG A 177 3.89 -3.02 10.74
C ARG A 177 2.56 -2.27 10.67
N TRP A 178 2.53 -1.12 10.00
CA TRP A 178 1.33 -0.28 9.83
C TRP A 178 0.70 -0.42 8.45
N PHE A 179 1.34 -1.17 7.54
CA PHE A 179 0.85 -1.35 6.19
C PHE A 179 -0.53 -2.00 6.15
N PRO A 180 -0.82 -3.08 6.91
CA PRO A 180 -2.17 -3.69 6.92
C PRO A 180 -3.26 -2.70 7.32
N THR A 181 -2.98 -1.80 8.27
CA THR A 181 -3.92 -0.77 8.75
C THR A 181 -4.37 0.21 7.65
N VAL A 182 -3.54 0.42 6.62
CA VAL A 182 -3.86 1.26 5.46
C VAL A 182 -4.39 0.43 4.30
N ALA A 183 -3.72 -0.70 4.04
CA ALA A 183 -3.92 -1.51 2.85
C ALA A 183 -5.23 -2.31 2.89
N ALA A 184 -5.58 -2.90 4.04
CA ALA A 184 -6.80 -3.69 4.17
C ALA A 184 -8.07 -2.83 3.95
N PRO A 185 -8.24 -1.66 4.59
CA PRO A 185 -9.38 -0.77 4.30
C PRO A 185 -9.46 -0.35 2.84
N ALA A 186 -8.32 -0.01 2.22
CA ALA A 186 -8.28 0.38 0.81
C ALA A 186 -8.76 -0.76 -0.10
N VAL A 187 -8.30 -1.99 0.15
CA VAL A 187 -8.69 -3.16 -0.63
C VAL A 187 -10.14 -3.55 -0.40
N GLU A 188 -10.60 -3.57 0.85
CA GLU A 188 -11.99 -3.92 1.17
C GLU A 188 -12.98 -2.92 0.57
N LEU A 189 -12.63 -1.64 0.59
CA LEU A 189 -13.44 -0.60 -0.05
C LEU A 189 -13.23 -0.51 -1.57
N GLY A 190 -12.51 -1.42 -2.21
CA GLY A 190 -12.36 -1.43 -3.67
C GLY A 190 -11.63 -0.20 -4.23
N ARG A 191 -10.70 0.40 -3.47
CA ARG A 191 -9.93 1.60 -3.83
C ARG A 191 -8.66 1.23 -4.61
N LEU A 192 -8.02 2.24 -5.19
CA LEU A 192 -6.66 2.10 -5.72
C LEU A 192 -5.65 2.25 -4.58
N LEU A 193 -4.95 1.17 -4.24
CA LEU A 193 -3.84 1.17 -3.29
C LEU A 193 -2.52 1.36 -4.04
N VAL A 194 -1.73 2.36 -3.64
CA VAL A 194 -0.35 2.56 -4.11
C VAL A 194 0.60 2.27 -2.96
N ALA A 195 1.33 1.17 -3.01
CA ALA A 195 2.37 0.84 -2.04
C ALA A 195 3.70 1.49 -2.43
N ALA A 196 4.31 2.25 -1.52
CA ALA A 196 5.62 2.87 -1.76
C ALA A 196 6.80 1.88 -1.66
N SER A 197 6.52 0.62 -1.31
CA SER A 197 7.48 -0.46 -1.08
C SER A 197 6.82 -1.79 -1.46
N ALA A 198 7.61 -2.71 -2.02
CA ALA A 198 7.14 -4.05 -2.37
C ALA A 198 7.13 -5.00 -1.17
N VAL A 199 8.01 -4.77 -0.19
CA VAL A 199 8.22 -5.64 0.98
C VAL A 199 6.94 -5.97 1.74
N PRO A 200 6.11 -5.00 2.17
CA PRO A 200 4.93 -5.34 2.96
C PRO A 200 3.87 -6.09 2.15
N LEU A 201 3.83 -5.93 0.82
CA LEU A 201 2.94 -6.69 -0.05
C LEU A 201 3.38 -8.15 -0.20
N ALA A 202 4.70 -8.40 -0.27
CA ALA A 202 5.22 -9.76 -0.32
C ALA A 202 4.88 -10.57 0.95
N ALA A 203 4.71 -9.90 2.09
CA ALA A 203 4.26 -10.53 3.33
C ALA A 203 2.73 -10.73 3.43
N GLU A 204 1.95 -10.17 2.50
CA GLU A 204 0.49 -10.13 2.53
C GLU A 204 -0.15 -10.71 1.25
N PRO A 205 0.13 -11.98 0.87
CA PRO A 205 -0.37 -12.57 -0.37
C PRO A 205 -1.91 -12.63 -0.42
N GLY A 206 -2.57 -12.70 0.75
CA GLY A 206 -4.02 -12.65 0.86
C GLY A 206 -4.63 -11.35 0.33
N LEU A 207 -3.89 -10.24 0.39
CA LEU A 207 -4.35 -8.92 -0.02
C LEU A 207 -4.54 -8.82 -1.54
N VAL A 208 -3.62 -9.39 -2.32
CA VAL A 208 -3.72 -9.42 -3.79
C VAL A 208 -4.96 -10.21 -4.22
N ARG A 209 -5.21 -11.38 -3.60
CA ARG A 209 -6.42 -12.17 -3.85
C ARG A 209 -7.68 -11.41 -3.46
N ARG A 210 -7.68 -10.71 -2.31
CA ARG A 210 -8.83 -9.90 -1.88
C ARG A 210 -9.10 -8.74 -2.84
N ALA A 211 -8.07 -8.10 -3.39
CA ALA A 211 -8.25 -7.04 -4.39
C ALA A 211 -9.02 -7.51 -5.64
N GLY A 212 -8.77 -8.74 -6.10
CA GLY A 212 -9.54 -9.33 -7.19
C GLY A 212 -11.04 -9.51 -6.87
N ALA A 213 -11.38 -9.82 -5.62
CA ALA A 213 -12.77 -9.99 -5.19
C ALA A 213 -13.51 -8.65 -5.00
N THR A 214 -12.80 -7.61 -4.58
CA THR A 214 -13.40 -6.30 -4.27
C THR A 214 -13.34 -5.31 -5.44
N GLY A 215 -12.61 -5.64 -6.50
CA GLY A 215 -12.33 -4.72 -7.60
C GLY A 215 -11.28 -3.65 -7.25
N ALA A 216 -10.63 -3.76 -6.10
CA ALA A 216 -9.49 -2.92 -5.77
C ALA A 216 -8.33 -3.17 -6.74
N ARG A 217 -7.48 -2.16 -6.88
CA ARG A 217 -6.23 -2.27 -7.65
C ARG A 217 -5.07 -1.98 -6.73
N ILE A 218 -3.97 -2.71 -6.90
CA ILE A 218 -2.73 -2.49 -6.14
C ILE A 218 -1.64 -2.13 -7.14
N LEU A 219 -0.98 -1.00 -6.92
CA LEU A 219 0.21 -0.58 -7.63
C LEU A 219 1.37 -0.49 -6.66
N VAL A 220 2.57 -0.84 -7.11
CA VAL A 220 3.80 -0.74 -6.31
C VAL A 220 4.71 0.25 -6.99
N ALA A 221 5.14 1.27 -6.24
CA ALA A 221 6.22 2.14 -6.65
C ALA A 221 7.54 1.58 -6.11
N GLY A 222 8.58 1.57 -6.95
CA GLY A 222 9.91 1.14 -6.51
C GLY A 222 10.97 1.31 -7.60
N ASP A 223 12.20 1.45 -7.15
CA ASP A 223 13.43 1.55 -7.95
C ASP A 223 14.40 0.40 -7.64
N ALA A 224 13.95 -0.59 -6.85
CA ALA A 224 14.80 -1.68 -6.35
C ALA A 224 15.34 -2.56 -7.48
N VAL A 225 14.59 -2.69 -8.57
CA VAL A 225 14.94 -3.47 -9.75
C VAL A 225 14.81 -2.56 -10.99
N PRO A 226 15.91 -2.33 -11.74
CA PRO A 226 15.82 -1.57 -12.98
C PRO A 226 15.06 -2.35 -14.07
N GLY A 227 14.34 -1.64 -14.95
CA GLY A 227 13.65 -2.26 -16.08
C GLY A 227 12.55 -3.24 -15.69
N LEU A 228 11.83 -2.97 -14.60
CA LEU A 228 10.75 -3.83 -14.12
C LEU A 228 9.69 -4.14 -15.18
N GLU A 229 9.42 -3.22 -16.12
CA GLU A 229 8.50 -3.45 -17.23
C GLU A 229 9.00 -4.52 -18.20
N LEU A 230 10.27 -4.44 -18.62
CA LEU A 230 10.90 -5.45 -19.48
C LEU A 230 10.95 -6.80 -18.76
N LEU A 231 11.26 -6.79 -17.47
CA LEU A 231 11.26 -7.99 -16.65
C LEU A 231 9.86 -8.59 -16.47
N ARG A 232 8.81 -7.76 -16.34
CA ARG A 232 7.42 -8.22 -16.30
C ARG A 232 7.02 -8.88 -17.61
N ALA A 233 7.43 -8.32 -18.76
CA ALA A 233 7.20 -8.92 -20.06
C ALA A 233 7.91 -10.28 -20.19
N ALA A 234 9.16 -10.38 -19.75
CA ALA A 234 9.92 -11.64 -19.72
C ALA A 234 9.29 -12.67 -18.76
N ALA A 235 8.80 -12.24 -17.59
CA ALA A 235 8.12 -13.11 -16.62
C ALA A 235 6.86 -13.76 -17.20
N ALA A 236 6.15 -13.07 -18.11
CA ALA A 236 4.97 -13.60 -18.78
C ALA A 236 5.27 -14.77 -19.74
N THR A 237 6.49 -14.85 -20.28
CA THR A 237 6.90 -15.94 -21.20
C THR A 237 7.76 -17.02 -20.54
N GLY A 238 8.13 -16.81 -19.27
CA GLY A 238 8.96 -17.71 -18.48
C GLY A 238 10.40 -17.22 -18.38
N VAL A 239 10.83 -16.91 -17.15
CA VAL A 239 12.20 -16.49 -16.82
C VAL A 239 12.99 -17.67 -16.31
N ASP A 240 14.13 -17.99 -16.91
CA ASP A 240 15.00 -19.10 -16.48
C ASP A 240 15.92 -18.67 -15.33
N ARG A 241 16.47 -17.46 -15.41
CA ARG A 241 17.37 -16.91 -14.40
C ARG A 241 17.29 -15.39 -14.31
N VAL A 242 17.28 -14.87 -13.08
CA VAL A 242 17.55 -13.48 -12.75
C VAL A 242 18.76 -13.42 -11.84
N ARG A 243 19.73 -12.57 -12.18
CA ARG A 243 20.82 -12.14 -11.29
C ARG A 243 20.71 -10.64 -11.09
N LEU A 244 20.70 -10.20 -9.84
CA LEU A 244 20.78 -8.78 -9.49
C LEU A 244 21.92 -8.58 -8.49
N SER A 245 22.93 -7.83 -8.90
CA SER A 245 24.04 -7.43 -8.06
C SER A 245 23.89 -5.96 -7.69
N LEU A 246 23.87 -5.69 -6.39
CA LEU A 246 23.75 -4.35 -5.81
C LEU A 246 25.13 -3.97 -5.27
N HIS A 247 25.66 -2.83 -5.69
CA HIS A 247 26.94 -2.28 -5.23
C HIS A 247 26.69 -0.96 -4.53
N ARG A 248 27.28 -0.78 -3.35
CA ARG A 248 27.17 0.46 -2.59
C ARG A 248 28.52 0.86 -1.98
N PRO A 249 28.77 2.18 -1.83
CA PRO A 249 29.96 2.65 -1.13
C PRO A 249 29.99 2.14 0.32
N PRO A 250 31.18 1.86 0.92
CA PRO A 250 31.30 1.35 2.29
C PRO A 250 30.66 2.28 3.34
N ARG A 251 30.61 3.59 3.04
CA ARG A 251 30.12 4.65 3.94
C ARG A 251 28.60 4.84 3.92
N ALA A 252 27.84 4.15 3.06
CA ALA A 252 26.39 4.32 2.92
C ALA A 252 25.55 3.58 4.00
N ARG A 253 25.98 3.60 5.27
CA ARG A 253 25.14 3.11 6.38
C ARG A 253 24.13 4.20 6.71
N ASP A 254 22.84 3.90 6.63
CA ASP A 254 21.81 4.75 7.22
C ASP A 254 22.16 4.97 8.70
N PRO A 255 22.13 6.22 9.21
CA PRO A 255 22.33 6.48 10.63
C PRO A 255 21.23 5.72 11.41
N ARG A 256 21.64 4.74 12.21
CA ARG A 256 20.71 4.05 13.11
C ARG A 256 20.24 5.05 14.19
N PRO A 257 18.95 5.06 14.56
CA PRO A 257 18.44 5.97 15.61
C PRO A 257 19.11 5.78 16.97
N ASP A 258 19.67 4.60 17.25
CA ASP A 258 20.19 4.21 18.57
C ASP A 258 21.71 3.91 18.60
N ALA A 259 22.45 4.30 17.56
CA ALA A 259 23.92 4.23 17.60
C ALA A 259 24.45 5.54 18.15
N GLY A 260 24.90 5.55 19.40
CA GLY A 260 25.68 6.65 19.95
C GLY A 260 26.85 7.02 19.04
N GLU A 261 27.27 8.28 19.07
CA GLU A 261 28.35 8.87 18.28
C GLU A 261 29.69 8.11 18.51
N ALA A 262 29.86 7.00 17.82
CA ALA A 262 31.14 6.31 17.68
C ALA A 262 31.52 6.37 16.19
N THR A 263 32.09 7.50 15.81
CA THR A 263 32.78 7.70 14.53
C THR A 263 34.11 6.95 14.55
N ALA A 264 34.07 5.64 14.32
CA ALA A 264 35.22 4.94 13.78
C ALA A 264 35.05 4.93 12.25
N GLU A 265 35.91 5.66 11.53
CA GLU A 265 36.01 5.48 10.08
C GLU A 265 36.36 4.01 9.82
N PRO A 266 35.56 3.26 9.04
CA PRO A 266 35.96 1.92 8.66
C PRO A 266 37.27 2.02 7.88
N ALA A 267 38.26 1.19 8.25
CA ALA A 267 39.50 1.07 7.51
C ALA A 267 39.19 0.85 6.02
N ALA A 268 39.91 1.54 5.14
CA ALA A 268 39.72 1.39 3.70
C ALA A 268 39.99 -0.06 3.27
N GLU A 269 38.92 -0.81 2.97
CA GLU A 269 39.01 -2.11 2.32
C GLU A 269 39.40 -1.85 0.85
N PRO A 270 40.45 -2.50 0.29
CA PRO A 270 40.94 -2.23 -1.06
C PRO A 270 40.13 -2.92 -2.17
N GLU A 271 39.32 -3.93 -1.83
CA GLU A 271 38.56 -4.73 -2.78
C GLU A 271 37.07 -4.76 -2.42
N ALA A 272 36.21 -4.95 -3.43
CA ALA A 272 34.77 -5.08 -3.22
C ALA A 272 34.46 -6.33 -2.39
N ARG A 273 33.71 -6.16 -1.29
CA ARG A 273 33.35 -7.24 -0.37
C ARG A 273 31.91 -7.65 -0.53
N LEU A 274 31.67 -8.95 -0.71
CA LEU A 274 30.33 -9.53 -0.70
C LEU A 274 29.74 -9.47 0.71
N LEU A 275 28.65 -8.75 0.88
CA LEU A 275 27.90 -8.60 2.13
C LEU A 275 26.74 -9.59 2.24
N PHE A 276 26.15 -9.96 1.11
CA PHE A 276 25.01 -10.87 1.03
C PHE A 276 25.02 -11.61 -0.29
N ALA A 277 24.71 -12.90 -0.26
CA ALA A 277 24.31 -13.67 -1.43
C ALA A 277 23.15 -14.61 -1.05
N GLY A 278 22.14 -14.69 -1.90
CA GLY A 278 20.98 -15.53 -1.64
C GLY A 278 20.00 -15.59 -2.80
N ASP A 279 19.01 -16.47 -2.67
CA ASP A 279 17.93 -16.59 -3.64
C ASP A 279 16.77 -15.63 -3.33
N GLY A 280 15.65 -15.74 -4.05
CA GLY A 280 14.50 -14.87 -3.83
C GLY A 280 13.91 -14.92 -2.40
N ASP A 281 13.93 -16.08 -1.74
CA ASP A 281 13.37 -16.23 -0.39
C ASP A 281 14.39 -15.85 0.70
N GLY A 282 15.67 -16.15 0.47
CA GLY A 282 16.77 -15.62 1.28
C GLY A 282 16.82 -14.09 1.24
N GLY A 283 16.60 -13.51 0.05
CA GLY A 283 16.58 -12.08 -0.17
C GLY A 283 15.52 -11.34 0.63
N LEU A 284 14.31 -11.90 0.79
CA LEU A 284 13.25 -11.32 1.61
C LEU A 284 13.64 -11.14 3.09
N ARG A 285 14.59 -11.95 3.58
CA ARG A 285 15.14 -11.88 4.95
C ARG A 285 16.47 -11.12 5.02
N GLY A 286 16.96 -10.64 3.87
CA GLY A 286 18.23 -9.95 3.72
C GLY A 286 18.19 -8.47 4.11
N PRO A 287 19.26 -7.72 3.81
CA PRO A 287 19.33 -6.28 4.01
C PRO A 287 18.20 -5.51 3.30
N PRO A 288 17.84 -4.28 3.72
CA PRO A 288 16.69 -3.55 3.19
C PRO A 288 16.64 -3.37 1.67
N GLU A 289 17.77 -3.10 0.99
CA GLU A 289 17.78 -3.04 -0.50
C GLU A 289 17.55 -4.40 -1.16
N VAL A 290 18.12 -5.47 -0.59
CA VAL A 290 17.95 -6.84 -1.07
C VAL A 290 16.50 -7.30 -0.87
N ALA A 291 15.92 -7.02 0.29
CA ALA A 291 14.54 -7.39 0.61
C ALA A 291 13.53 -6.72 -0.33
N GLU A 292 13.76 -5.46 -0.71
CA GLU A 292 12.93 -4.75 -1.69
C GLU A 292 13.05 -5.35 -3.08
N ALA A 293 14.27 -5.63 -3.53
CA ALA A 293 14.48 -6.26 -4.83
C ALA A 293 13.84 -7.66 -4.87
N ALA A 294 14.07 -8.47 -3.84
CA ALA A 294 13.45 -9.77 -3.68
C ALA A 294 11.92 -9.66 -3.74
N ALA A 295 11.33 -8.76 -2.96
CA ALA A 295 9.88 -8.55 -2.93
C ALA A 295 9.33 -8.15 -4.32
N SER A 296 9.97 -7.20 -5.02
CA SER A 296 9.56 -6.82 -6.38
C SER A 296 9.61 -8.00 -7.36
N LEU A 297 10.70 -8.79 -7.35
CA LEU A 297 10.85 -9.95 -8.22
C LEU A 297 9.85 -11.06 -7.91
N ARG A 298 9.58 -11.32 -6.63
CA ARG A 298 8.58 -12.31 -6.20
C ARG A 298 7.16 -11.89 -6.57
N LEU A 299 6.84 -10.60 -6.49
CA LEU A 299 5.54 -10.06 -6.93
C LEU A 299 5.32 -10.16 -8.45
N LEU A 300 6.39 -10.27 -9.25
CA LEU A 300 6.28 -10.60 -10.68
C LEU A 300 5.98 -12.08 -10.96
N GLY A 301 5.88 -12.92 -9.91
CA GLY A 301 5.64 -14.36 -10.05
C GLY A 301 6.90 -15.17 -10.38
N ILE A 302 8.08 -14.57 -10.31
CA ILE A 302 9.34 -15.28 -10.55
C ILE A 302 9.63 -16.20 -9.37
N ALA A 303 9.90 -17.48 -9.65
CA ALA A 303 10.22 -18.47 -8.63
C ALA A 303 11.51 -18.10 -7.88
N ALA A 304 11.51 -18.29 -6.56
CA ALA A 304 12.63 -17.91 -5.70
C ALA A 304 13.97 -18.51 -6.14
N SER A 305 13.97 -19.79 -6.54
CA SER A 305 15.15 -20.51 -7.02
C SER A 305 15.74 -19.98 -8.34
N ARG A 306 14.98 -19.18 -9.09
CA ARG A 306 15.45 -18.55 -10.33
C ARG A 306 16.06 -17.16 -10.07
N ILE A 307 15.85 -16.60 -8.89
CA ILE A 307 16.36 -15.29 -8.47
C ILE A 307 17.67 -15.49 -7.73
N HIS A 308 18.69 -14.73 -8.10
CA HIS A 308 20.00 -14.70 -7.45
C HIS A 308 20.33 -13.25 -7.11
N LEU A 309 20.52 -12.96 -5.84
CA LEU A 309 20.73 -11.61 -5.33
C LEU A 309 22.08 -11.54 -4.65
N GLU A 310 22.83 -10.49 -4.95
CA GLU A 310 24.10 -10.18 -4.30
C GLU A 310 24.11 -8.73 -3.84
N LEU A 311 24.72 -8.48 -2.67
CA LEU A 311 25.03 -7.14 -2.19
C LEU A 311 26.52 -7.03 -1.93
N TRP A 312 27.13 -6.00 -2.50
CA TRP A 312 28.56 -5.73 -2.44
C TRP A 312 28.81 -4.37 -1.79
N ALA A 313 29.74 -4.33 -0.83
CA ALA A 313 30.40 -3.10 -0.41
C ALA A 313 31.54 -2.82 -1.38
N ASP A 314 31.43 -1.76 -2.16
CA ASP A 314 32.36 -1.45 -3.24
C ASP A 314 33.11 -0.15 -2.94
N PRO A 315 34.38 -0.22 -2.49
CA PRO A 315 35.19 0.94 -2.12
C PRO A 315 35.62 1.77 -3.33
N GLY A 316 35.60 1.19 -4.55
CA GLY A 316 36.00 1.86 -5.79
C GLY A 316 34.87 2.65 -6.45
N GLY A 317 33.63 2.52 -5.96
CA GLY A 317 32.46 3.21 -6.48
C GLY A 317 32.06 4.41 -5.62
N ASP A 318 31.92 5.59 -6.25
CA ASP A 318 31.35 6.78 -5.61
C ASP A 318 29.82 6.73 -5.50
N ASP A 319 29.17 5.88 -6.29
CA ASP A 319 27.72 5.82 -6.52
C ASP A 319 27.14 4.42 -6.27
N GLU A 320 25.85 4.35 -5.91
CA GLU A 320 25.12 3.08 -5.85
C GLU A 320 24.91 2.54 -7.27
N ARG A 321 25.26 1.28 -7.51
CA ARG A 321 25.09 0.62 -8.81
C ARG A 321 24.27 -0.66 -8.67
N LYS A 322 23.28 -0.83 -9.55
CA LYS A 322 22.47 -2.05 -9.66
C LYS A 322 22.67 -2.64 -11.04
N GLU A 323 23.11 -3.88 -11.09
CA GLU A 323 23.28 -4.63 -12.33
C GLU A 323 22.34 -5.82 -12.36
N LEU A 324 21.37 -5.77 -13.27
CA LEU A 324 20.37 -6.80 -13.50
C LEU A 324 20.75 -7.58 -14.76
N SER A 325 20.87 -8.90 -14.66
CA SER A 325 21.00 -9.80 -15.80
C SER A 325 19.86 -10.81 -15.81
N VAL A 326 19.19 -10.95 -16.95
CA VAL A 326 18.00 -11.80 -17.10
C VAL A 326 18.17 -12.74 -18.28
N GLU A 327 17.89 -14.01 -18.04
CA GLU A 327 17.75 -15.06 -19.05
C GLU A 327 16.31 -15.55 -19.02
N ALA A 328 15.61 -15.43 -20.14
CA ALA A 328 14.21 -15.81 -20.27
C ALA A 328 13.94 -16.40 -21.66
N ARG A 329 12.77 -17.03 -21.81
CA ARG A 329 12.36 -17.59 -23.10
C ARG A 329 12.26 -16.48 -24.15
N GLY A 330 13.13 -16.53 -25.15
CA GLY A 330 13.14 -15.63 -26.30
C GLY A 330 13.88 -14.30 -26.08
N CYS A 331 14.46 -14.05 -24.90
CA CYS A 331 15.30 -12.87 -24.69
C CYS A 331 16.36 -13.05 -23.60
N ARG A 332 17.47 -12.33 -23.75
CA ARG A 332 18.49 -12.13 -22.73
C ARG A 332 18.85 -10.66 -22.71
N PHE A 333 18.89 -10.07 -21.52
CA PHE A 333 19.25 -8.67 -21.40
C PHE A 333 19.97 -8.38 -20.08
N THR A 334 20.78 -7.33 -20.10
CA THR A 334 21.45 -6.78 -18.93
C THR A 334 21.12 -5.29 -18.85
N LEU A 335 20.78 -4.82 -17.65
CA LEU A 335 20.52 -3.42 -17.35
C LEU A 335 21.41 -2.98 -16.20
N THR A 336 22.05 -1.83 -16.36
CA THR A 336 22.80 -1.18 -15.29
C THR A 336 22.15 0.13 -14.94
N LEU A 337 21.86 0.32 -13.66
CA LEU A 337 21.41 1.59 -13.10
C LEU A 337 22.50 2.11 -12.16
N VAL A 338 23.01 3.30 -12.42
CA VAL A 338 23.90 4.03 -11.52
C VAL A 338 23.09 5.17 -10.92
N GLY A 339 22.93 5.17 -9.60
CA GLY A 339 22.25 6.24 -8.88
C GLY A 339 23.19 7.42 -8.64
N GLY A 340 22.71 8.65 -8.84
CA GLY A 340 23.53 9.84 -8.57
C GLY A 340 23.61 10.19 -7.08
N ARG A 341 24.69 10.88 -6.68
CA ARG A 341 24.85 11.48 -5.35
C ARG A 341 23.67 12.40 -5.01
N THR A 342 22.85 12.00 -4.05
CA THR A 342 21.82 12.89 -3.46
C THR A 342 21.87 12.82 -1.94
N PRO A 343 21.47 13.90 -1.23
CA PRO A 343 21.35 13.88 0.24
C PRO A 343 20.18 13.01 0.73
N TRP A 344 19.44 12.36 -0.18
CA TRP A 344 18.28 11.54 0.14
C TRP A 344 18.63 10.06 0.09
N SER A 345 18.17 9.28 1.08
CA SER A 345 18.09 7.83 0.89
C SER A 345 17.11 7.52 -0.25
N ARG A 346 17.58 6.77 -1.25
CA ARG A 346 16.82 6.27 -2.41
C ARG A 346 16.08 7.38 -3.23
N PRO A 347 16.81 8.25 -3.94
CA PRO A 347 16.20 9.33 -4.73
C PRO A 347 15.24 8.81 -5.82
N CYS A 348 15.61 7.70 -6.49
CA CYS A 348 14.82 7.15 -7.57
C CYS A 348 13.47 6.58 -7.08
N ALA A 349 13.38 6.04 -5.86
CA ALA A 349 12.12 5.53 -5.30
C ALA A 349 11.03 6.62 -5.17
N ARG A 350 11.41 7.83 -4.73
CA ARG A 350 10.46 8.96 -4.62
C ARG A 350 10.02 9.46 -5.98
N GLN A 351 10.96 9.52 -6.94
CA GLN A 351 10.67 9.89 -8.32
C GLN A 351 9.75 8.87 -9.00
N ALA A 352 10.01 7.57 -8.81
CA ALA A 352 9.18 6.49 -9.32
C ALA A 352 7.75 6.57 -8.76
N LEU A 353 7.59 6.88 -7.47
CA LEU A 353 6.28 7.08 -6.86
C LEU A 353 5.55 8.31 -7.44
N LEU A 354 6.24 9.44 -7.66
CA LEU A 354 5.63 10.57 -8.35
C LEU A 354 5.27 10.24 -9.79
N ALA A 355 6.15 9.59 -10.55
CA ALA A 355 5.89 9.18 -11.93
C ALA A 355 4.65 8.27 -12.01
N LEU A 356 4.52 7.33 -11.07
CA LEU A 356 3.33 6.48 -10.95
C LEU A 356 2.06 7.29 -10.68
N LEU A 357 2.11 8.30 -9.81
CA LEU A 357 0.96 9.18 -9.55
C LEU A 357 0.57 9.98 -10.78
N HIS A 358 1.54 10.57 -11.50
CA HIS A 358 1.25 11.24 -12.78
C HIS A 358 0.63 10.27 -13.79
N ARG A 359 1.11 9.02 -13.83
CA ARG A 359 0.55 7.99 -14.70
C ARG A 359 -0.91 7.66 -14.40
N ILE A 360 -1.33 7.71 -13.15
CA ILE A 360 -2.72 7.43 -12.76
C ILE A 360 -3.69 8.49 -13.34
N ALA A 361 -3.24 9.73 -13.52
CA ALA A 361 -4.09 10.84 -13.95
C ALA A 361 -3.89 11.28 -15.40
N THR A 362 -2.80 10.87 -16.06
CA THR A 362 -2.52 11.24 -17.45
C THR A 362 -3.36 10.42 -18.45
N PRO A 363 -3.85 11.03 -19.55
CA PRO A 363 -4.46 10.30 -20.65
C PRO A 363 -3.45 9.52 -21.49
N LEU A 364 -2.17 9.95 -21.52
CA LEU A 364 -1.09 9.28 -22.23
C LEU A 364 -0.23 8.49 -21.25
N ALA A 365 -0.24 7.16 -21.38
CA ALA A 365 0.69 6.28 -20.70
C ALA A 365 1.78 5.78 -21.67
N VAL A 366 3.04 5.96 -21.29
CA VAL A 366 4.20 5.35 -21.96
C VAL A 366 4.75 4.28 -21.03
N GLY A 367 4.91 3.05 -21.52
CA GLY A 367 5.18 1.89 -20.66
C GLY A 367 3.91 1.27 -20.06
N SER A 368 4.07 0.25 -19.20
CA SER A 368 2.98 -0.59 -18.66
C SER A 368 2.50 -0.18 -17.27
#